data_AF-A0A327NI93-F1
#
_entry.id   AF-A0A327NI93-F1
#
_cell.length_a   1.000
_cell.length_b   1.000
_cell.length_c   1.000
_cell.angle_alpha   90.00
_cell.angle_beta   90.00
_cell.angle_gamma   90.00
#
_symmetry.space_group_name_H-M   'P 1'
#
loop_
_entity.id
_entity.type
_entity.pdbx_description
1 polymer ?
#
loop_
_entity_poly.entity_id
_entity_poly.type
_entity_poly.pdbx_seq_one_letter_code
_entity_poly.pdbx_strand_id
1 'polypeptide(L)' 'MLAGELSAEVSTLADDPNTVCIISEWASPDAPKAFFARPDLEETMRKDGVIGKPTMLIMSKK' A
#
# COMPACT_ATOMS: atom_id res chain seq x y z
N MET A 1 -2.40 -1.96 -11.51
CA MET A 1 -3.42 -0.99 -11.09
C MET A 1 -4.54 -1.76 -10.43
N LEU A 2 -4.76 -1.52 -9.15
CA LEU A 2 -5.89 -2.07 -8.40
C LEU A 2 -7.19 -1.35 -8.80
N ALA A 3 -8.34 -1.97 -8.59
CA ALA A 3 -9.62 -1.39 -8.98
C ALA A 3 -9.85 -0.04 -8.25
N GLY A 4 -9.81 1.06 -9.01
CA GLY A 4 -10.01 2.43 -8.49
C GLY A 4 -8.73 3.18 -8.12
N GLU A 5 -7.55 2.60 -8.31
CA GLU A 5 -6.25 3.28 -8.19
C GLU A 5 -6.04 4.20 -9.41
N LEU A 6 -5.71 5.47 -9.14
CA LEU A 6 -5.49 6.51 -10.15
C LEU A 6 -3.99 6.68 -10.47
N SER A 7 -3.14 6.59 -9.45
CA SER A 7 -1.68 6.69 -9.58
C SER A 7 -1.00 5.96 -8.43
N ALA A 8 0.24 5.55 -8.65
CA ALA A 8 1.10 4.96 -7.64
C ALA A 8 2.56 5.36 -7.88
N GLU A 9 3.26 5.71 -6.81
CA GLU A 9 4.70 5.89 -6.76
C GLU A 9 5.30 4.92 -5.75
N VAL A 10 6.40 4.28 -6.13
CA VAL A 10 7.12 3.32 -5.30
C VAL A 10 8.52 3.85 -5.07
N SER A 11 8.85 4.01 -3.79
CA SER A 11 10.13 4.57 -3.34
C SER A 11 10.66 3.74 -2.18
N THR A 12 11.96 3.84 -1.88
CA THR A 12 12.55 3.28 -0.66
C THR A 12 12.94 4.42 0.28
N LEU A 13 13.04 4.15 1.58
CA LEU A 13 13.59 5.14 2.50
C LEU A 13 15.07 5.40 2.18
N ALA A 14 15.51 6.62 2.41
CA ALA A 14 16.89 7.04 2.13
C ALA A 14 17.89 6.43 3.12
N ASP A 15 17.46 6.19 4.36
CA ASP A 15 18.25 5.62 5.45
C ASP A 15 18.07 4.10 5.60
N ASP A 16 16.98 3.54 5.08
CA ASP A 16 16.74 2.10 4.99
C ASP A 16 16.17 1.69 3.62
N PRO A 17 17.00 1.22 2.68
CA PRO A 17 16.55 0.81 1.35
C PRO A 17 15.67 -0.46 1.37
N ASN A 18 15.59 -1.19 2.48
CA ASN A 18 14.70 -2.35 2.60
C ASN A 18 13.27 -1.94 2.99
N THR A 19 13.05 -0.69 3.38
CA THR A 19 11.71 -0.17 3.64
C THR A 19 11.16 0.47 2.37
N VAL A 20 10.11 -0.15 1.83
CA VAL A 20 9.36 0.37 0.67
C VAL A 20 8.23 1.28 1.13
N CYS A 21 8.14 2.45 0.53
CA CYS A 21 7.03 3.39 0.66
C CYS A 21 6.22 3.39 -0.64
N ILE A 22 4.90 3.27 -0.52
CA ILE A 22 3.97 3.35 -1.64
C ILE A 22 3.03 4.53 -1.39
N ILE A 23 3.09 5.52 -2.28
CA ILE A 23 2.13 6.62 -2.29
C ILE A 23 1.17 6.36 -3.44
N SER A 24 -0.09 6.09 -3.11
CA SER A 24 -1.13 5.78 -4.09
C SER A 24 -2.31 6.74 -3.98
N GLU A 25 -2.82 7.18 -5.12
CA GLU A 25 -4.04 7.97 -5.22
C GLU A 25 -5.19 7.08 -5.67
N TRP A 26 -6.35 7.25 -5.04
CA TRP A 26 -7.53 6.42 -5.28
C TRP A 26 -8.74 7.30 -5.54
N ALA A 27 -9.65 6.82 -6.39
CA ALA A 27 -10.89 7.53 -6.71
C ALA A 27 -11.88 7.62 -5.52
N SER A 28 -11.75 6.74 -4.54
CA SER A 28 -12.57 6.70 -3.33
C SER A 28 -11.77 6.13 -2.15
N PRO A 29 -12.01 6.58 -0.91
CA PRO A 29 -11.40 6.02 0.29
C PRO A 29 -11.81 4.56 0.58
N ASP A 30 -12.84 4.03 -0.06
CA ASP A 30 -13.29 2.65 0.15
C ASP A 30 -12.40 1.62 -0.56
N ALA A 31 -11.83 1.99 -1.70
CA ALA A 31 -10.94 1.12 -2.48
C ALA A 31 -9.65 0.71 -1.72
N PRO A 32 -8.88 1.63 -1.09
CA PRO A 32 -7.72 1.22 -0.31
C PRO A 32 -8.13 0.39 0.91
N LYS A 33 -9.24 0.70 1.59
CA LYS A 33 -9.75 -0.12 2.70
C LYS A 33 -10.08 -1.55 2.27
N ALA A 34 -10.74 -1.70 1.12
CA ALA A 34 -11.08 -3.01 0.57
C ALA A 34 -9.81 -3.81 0.18
N PHE A 35 -8.80 -3.16 -0.39
CA PHE A 35 -7.51 -3.79 -0.67
C PHE A 35 -6.86 -4.33 0.61
N PHE A 36 -6.80 -3.52 1.67
CA PHE A 36 -6.19 -3.93 2.94
C PHE A 36 -7.05 -4.90 3.78
N ALA A 37 -8.33 -5.05 3.47
CA ALA A 37 -9.23 -6.02 4.08
C ALA A 37 -9.16 -7.42 3.42
N ARG A 38 -8.36 -7.57 2.36
CA ARG A 38 -8.20 -8.84 1.65
C ARG A 38 -7.63 -9.92 2.59
N PRO A 39 -8.30 -11.09 2.72
CA PRO A 39 -7.85 -12.15 3.63
C PRO A 39 -6.54 -12.80 3.20
N ASP A 40 -6.20 -12.73 1.91
CA ASP A 40 -4.99 -13.31 1.34
C ASP A 40 -3.80 -12.34 1.30
N LEU A 41 -3.98 -11.08 1.70
CA LEU A 41 -2.97 -10.03 1.53
C LEU A 41 -1.73 -10.31 2.36
N GLU A 42 -1.89 -10.69 3.63
CA GLU A 42 -0.76 -10.99 4.52
C GLU A 42 0.08 -12.16 3.98
N GLU A 43 -0.58 -13.23 3.56
CA GLU A 43 0.12 -14.40 3.01
C GLU A 43 0.85 -14.05 1.71
N THR A 44 0.22 -13.25 0.84
CA THR A 44 0.81 -12.77 -0.42
C THR A 44 2.05 -11.91 -0.13
N MET A 45 1.91 -10.92 0.75
CA MET A 45 3.03 -10.04 1.17
C MET A 45 4.20 -10.86 1.71
N ARG A 46 3.94 -11.85 2.57
CA ARG A 46 4.98 -12.72 3.12
C ARG A 46 5.66 -13.57 2.04
N LYS A 47 4.89 -14.13 1.10
CA LYS A 47 5.43 -14.89 -0.05
C LYS A 47 6.35 -14.03 -0.92
N ASP A 48 6.04 -12.74 -1.02
CA ASP A 48 6.81 -11.77 -1.78
C ASP A 48 7.97 -11.14 -0.97
N GLY A 49 8.25 -11.65 0.23
CA GLY A 49 9.41 -11.27 1.04
C GLY A 49 9.19 -10.11 2.00
N VAL A 50 7.95 -9.64 2.17
CA VAL A 50 7.62 -8.64 3.20
C VAL A 50 7.67 -9.29 4.58
N ILE A 51 8.59 -8.82 5.42
CA ILE A 51 8.85 -9.37 6.76
C ILE A 51 8.14 -8.62 7.90
N GLY A 52 7.56 -7.45 7.61
CA GLY A 52 6.97 -6.56 8.61
C GLY A 52 5.57 -6.07 8.22
N LYS A 53 4.73 -5.80 9.22
CA LYS A 53 3.41 -5.22 8.98
C LYS A 53 3.56 -3.78 8.44
N PRO A 54 2.92 -3.44 7.31
CA PRO A 54 2.96 -2.08 6.79
C PRO A 54 2.18 -1.11 7.70
N THR A 55 2.72 0.10 7.84
CA THR A 55 1.99 1.23 8.44
C THR A 55 1.13 1.87 7.35
N MET A 56 -0.13 2.15 7.66
CA MET A 56 -1.07 2.75 6.70
C MET A 56 -1.50 4.14 7.13
N LEU A 57 -1.49 5.06 6.16
CA LEU A 57 -2.01 6.42 6.32
C LEU A 57 -2.96 6.71 5.15
N ILE A 58 -4.22 6.99 5.45
CA ILE A 58 -5.22 7.41 4.45
C ILE A 58 -5.49 8.89 4.65
N MET A 59 -5.30 9.68 3.59
CA MET A 59 -5.48 11.13 3.59
C MET A 59 -6.52 11.54 2.55
N SER A 60 -7.25 12.60 2.83
CA SER A 60 -8.16 13.24 1.87
C SER A 60 -7.65 14.63 1.54
N LYS A 61 -7.76 15.04 0.27
CA LYS A 61 -7.52 16.44 -0.11
C LYS A 61 -8.57 17.33 0.57
N LYS A 62 -8.14 18.48 1.07
CA LYS A 62 -9.06 19.53 1.53
C LYS A 62 -9.53 20.37 0.36
#